data_AF-A0A532TV97-F1
#
_entry.id   AF-A0A532TV97-F1
#
_cell.length_a   1.000
_cell.length_b   1.000
_cell.length_c   1.000
_cell.angle_alpha   90.00
_cell.angle_beta   90.00
_cell.angle_gamma   90.00
#
_symmetry.space_group_name_H-M   'P 1'
#
loop_
_entity.id
_entity.type
_entity.pdbx_description
1 polymer ?
#
loop_
_entity_poly.entity_id
_entity_poly.type
_entity_poly.pdbx_seq_one_letter_code
_entity_poly.pdbx_strand_id
1 'polypeptide(L)'
;MAQSVKIKQLNQILSALEMFQVRKNNLFSLDKLAEYLKLSASELDAVLEVIFRFQKLFNCVFEGYVLCKKWKNDKTYLILKPKSEVKDGSVLELKEIEIDRDQVKLLSDIVYFFQRVKIGKGFDVKRNGTELARKVKELKKAHPYFFESKSNGLVYPSELAVDAGNLILSYERTKKLVSKLQIGEYFVKIV
;
A
#
# COMPACT_ATOMS: atom_id res chain seq x y z
N MET A 1 -11.24 17.84 -6.90
CA MET A 1 -12.53 17.29 -6.40
C MET A 1 -12.81 17.93 -5.06
N ALA A 2 -13.99 18.49 -4.84
CA ALA A 2 -14.33 19.11 -3.55
C ALA A 2 -14.35 18.03 -2.45
N GLN A 3 -13.54 18.22 -1.40
CA GLN A 3 -13.49 17.31 -0.27
C GLN A 3 -14.81 17.38 0.49
N SER A 4 -15.40 16.22 0.83
CA SER A 4 -16.63 16.15 1.60
C SER A 4 -16.52 16.97 2.89
N VAL A 5 -17.57 17.73 3.22
CA VAL A 5 -17.64 18.56 4.44
C VAL A 5 -17.29 17.74 5.69
N LYS A 6 -17.73 16.48 5.75
CA LYS A 6 -17.45 15.56 6.86
C LYS A 6 -15.96 15.22 6.98
N ILE A 7 -15.29 14.99 5.85
CA ILE A 7 -13.85 14.69 5.82
C ILE A 7 -13.04 15.94 6.21
N LYS A 8 -13.49 17.12 5.79
CA LYS A 8 -12.87 18.39 6.17
C LYS A 8 -12.92 18.60 7.69
N GLN A 9 -14.07 18.34 8.31
CA GLN A 9 -14.23 18.44 9.77
C GLN A 9 -13.31 17.46 10.53
N LEU A 10 -13.25 16.20 10.09
CA LEU A 10 -12.35 15.21 10.70
C LEU A 10 -10.88 15.63 10.61
N ASN A 11 -10.44 16.13 9.45
CA ASN A 11 -9.07 16.62 9.29
C ASN A 11 -8.78 17.83 10.19
N GLN A 12 -9.73 18.74 10.38
CA GLN A 12 -9.56 19.87 11.30
C GLN A 12 -9.38 19.41 12.75
N ILE A 13 -10.14 18.39 13.18
CA ILE A 13 -9.98 17.78 14.50
C ILE A 13 -8.59 17.15 14.63
N LEU A 14 -8.15 16.38 13.62
CA LEU A 14 -6.82 15.77 13.62
C LEU A 14 -5.70 16.82 13.73
N SER A 15 -5.76 17.90 12.94
CA SER A 15 -4.79 18.99 13.02
C SER A 15 -4.78 19.70 14.38
N ALA A 16 -5.92 19.82 15.04
CA ALA A 16 -5.97 20.34 16.41
C ALA A 16 -5.27 19.39 17.41
N LEU A 17 -5.45 18.07 17.25
CA LEU A 17 -4.79 17.06 18.08
C LEU A 17 -3.29 16.96 17.80
N GLU A 18 -2.82 17.23 16.59
CA GLU A 18 -1.39 17.26 16.25
C GLU A 18 -0.64 18.36 17.01
N MET A 19 -1.30 19.45 17.42
CA MET A 19 -0.68 20.52 18.20
C MET A 19 -0.13 20.04 19.56
N PHE A 20 -0.63 18.91 20.07
CA PHE A 20 -0.15 18.30 21.31
C PHE A 20 1.19 17.56 21.14
N GLN A 21 1.60 17.19 19.92
CA GLN A 21 2.89 16.52 19.68
C GLN A 21 4.10 17.40 20.00
N VAL A 22 3.96 18.72 19.88
CA VAL A 22 5.06 19.68 19.99
C VAL A 22 5.24 20.20 21.44
N ARG A 23 4.28 19.96 22.33
CA ARG A 23 4.26 20.56 23.68
C ARG A 23 4.06 19.50 24.75
N LYS A 24 5.15 18.98 25.31
CA LYS A 24 5.14 17.96 26.38
C LYS A 24 4.44 18.36 27.69
N ASN A 25 3.91 19.59 27.84
CA ASN A 25 3.35 20.00 29.14
C ASN A 25 2.29 21.12 29.19
N ASN A 26 1.54 21.43 28.13
CA ASN A 26 0.65 22.61 28.18
C ASN A 26 -0.82 22.28 28.00
N LEU A 27 -1.60 22.65 29.02
CA LEU A 27 -3.06 22.77 28.99
C LEU A 27 -3.50 23.41 27.66
N PHE A 28 -4.38 22.71 26.92
CA PHE A 28 -5.00 23.22 25.71
C PHE A 28 -6.41 23.69 26.06
N SER A 29 -6.71 24.96 25.78
CA SER A 29 -8.02 25.54 26.09
C SER A 29 -9.09 24.93 25.18
N LEU A 30 -10.16 24.43 25.78
CA LEU A 30 -11.33 23.92 25.07
C LEU A 30 -12.07 25.05 24.34
N ASP A 31 -12.03 26.28 24.85
CA ASP A 31 -12.58 27.46 24.16
C ASP A 31 -11.85 27.71 22.84
N LYS A 32 -10.52 27.58 22.84
CA LYS A 32 -9.72 27.67 21.60
C LYS A 32 -10.02 26.55 20.62
N LEU A 33 -10.33 25.35 21.12
CA LEU A 33 -10.77 24.23 20.27
C LEU A 33 -12.10 24.55 19.60
N ALA A 34 -13.08 25.04 20.38
CA ALA A 34 -14.39 25.42 19.89
C ALA A 34 -14.31 26.57 18.88
N GLU A 35 -13.50 27.59 19.15
CA GLU A 35 -13.28 28.70 18.22
C GLU A 35 -12.64 28.23 16.90
N TYR A 36 -11.59 27.40 16.99
CA TYR A 36 -10.89 26.87 15.81
C TYR A 36 -11.79 25.99 14.94
N LEU A 37 -12.60 25.15 15.57
CA LEU A 37 -13.54 24.24 14.88
C LEU A 37 -14.90 24.90 14.58
N LYS A 38 -15.12 26.14 15.05
CA LYS A 38 -16.39 26.89 14.97
C LYS A 38 -17.57 26.10 15.52
N LEU A 39 -17.41 25.55 16.72
CA LEU A 39 -18.41 24.72 17.40
C LEU A 39 -19.18 25.51 18.45
N SER A 40 -20.45 25.20 18.60
CA SER A 40 -21.23 25.53 19.80
C SER A 40 -20.79 24.68 21.00
N ALA A 41 -21.19 25.07 22.22
CA ALA A 41 -20.87 24.32 23.43
C ALA A 41 -21.36 22.86 23.38
N SER A 42 -22.58 22.61 22.88
CA SER A 42 -23.11 21.25 22.72
C SER A 42 -22.36 20.42 21.69
N GLU A 43 -21.86 21.05 20.62
CA GLU A 43 -21.08 20.34 19.60
C GLU A 43 -19.66 20.04 20.09
N LEU A 44 -19.09 20.93 20.91
CA LEU A 44 -17.78 20.71 21.54
C LEU A 44 -17.80 19.46 22.41
N ASP A 45 -18.80 19.30 23.28
CA ASP A 45 -18.92 18.13 24.15
C ASP A 45 -19.06 16.83 23.33
N ALA A 46 -19.87 16.84 22.27
CA ALA A 46 -20.01 15.70 21.38
C ALA A 46 -18.69 15.35 20.66
N VAL A 47 -17.93 16.36 20.22
CA VAL A 47 -16.60 16.15 19.61
C VAL A 47 -15.61 15.59 20.62
N LEU A 48 -15.61 16.07 21.87
CA LEU A 48 -14.75 15.56 22.93
C LEU A 48 -15.07 14.10 23.26
N GLU A 49 -16.35 13.72 23.34
CA GLU A 49 -16.76 12.34 23.57
C GLU A 49 -16.20 11.41 22.47
N VAL A 50 -16.27 11.84 21.20
CA VAL A 50 -15.72 11.10 20.06
C VAL A 50 -14.19 10.98 20.19
N ILE A 51 -13.48 12.06 20.52
CA ILE A 51 -12.02 12.06 20.71
C ILE A 51 -11.62 11.08 21.80
N PHE A 52 -12.25 11.13 22.97
CA PHE A 52 -11.93 10.23 24.09
C PHE A 52 -12.27 8.77 23.76
N ARG A 53 -13.36 8.53 23.03
CA ARG A 53 -13.69 7.19 22.55
C ARG A 53 -12.64 6.66 21.58
N PHE A 54 -12.14 7.50 20.66
CA PHE A 54 -11.00 7.12 19.80
C PHE A 54 -9.77 6.80 20.63
N GLN A 55 -9.39 7.65 21.58
CA GLN A 55 -8.26 7.40 22.47
C GLN A 55 -8.38 6.06 23.19
N LYS A 56 -9.56 5.73 23.74
CA LYS A 56 -9.82 4.44 24.39
C LYS A 56 -9.67 3.27 23.41
N LEU A 57 -10.16 3.39 22.18
CA LEU A 57 -10.01 2.35 21.16
C LEU A 57 -8.53 2.11 20.82
N PHE A 58 -7.74 3.17 20.63
CA PHE A 58 -6.31 3.02 20.34
C PHE A 58 -5.50 2.48 21.50
N ASN A 59 -5.83 2.88 22.73
CA ASN A 59 -5.12 2.44 23.93
C ASN A 59 -5.46 1.00 24.33
N CYS A 60 -6.68 0.53 24.08
CA CYS A 60 -7.12 -0.80 24.53
C CYS A 60 -7.28 -1.79 23.37
N VAL A 61 -8.04 -1.43 22.33
CA VAL A 61 -8.40 -2.38 21.25
C VAL A 61 -7.23 -2.57 20.28
N PHE A 62 -6.45 -1.53 20.04
CA PHE A 62 -5.27 -1.58 19.17
C PHE A 62 -3.96 -1.66 19.97
N GLU A 63 -4.04 -2.06 21.25
CA GLU A 63 -2.86 -2.34 22.05
C GLU A 63 -2.08 -3.51 21.43
N GLY A 64 -0.85 -3.27 20.99
CA GLY A 64 -0.06 -4.29 20.28
C GLY A 64 -0.47 -4.58 18.82
N TYR A 65 -1.54 -3.98 18.31
CA TYR A 65 -2.03 -4.18 16.93
C TYR A 65 -2.05 -2.88 16.13
N VAL A 66 -2.10 -3.00 14.80
CA VAL A 66 -2.36 -1.90 13.87
C VAL A 66 -3.47 -2.25 12.91
N LEU A 67 -4.26 -1.25 12.55
CA LEU A 67 -5.34 -1.37 11.59
C LEU A 67 -4.78 -1.24 10.17
N CYS A 68 -5.00 -2.26 9.35
CA CYS A 68 -4.54 -2.30 7.96
C CYS A 68 -5.70 -2.55 7.00
N LYS A 69 -5.55 -2.10 5.75
CA LYS A 69 -6.45 -2.52 4.66
C LYS A 69 -6.02 -3.89 4.14
N LYS A 70 -6.99 -4.79 3.94
CA LYS A 70 -6.81 -6.08 3.26
C LYS A 70 -7.91 -6.30 2.25
N TRP A 71 -7.54 -6.63 1.03
CA TRP A 71 -8.50 -7.04 0.02
C TRP A 71 -8.70 -8.57 0.05
N LYS A 72 -9.94 -9.02 -0.16
CA LYS A 72 -10.32 -10.43 -0.25
C LYS A 72 -11.62 -10.52 -1.04
N ASN A 73 -11.72 -11.43 -2.02
CA ASN A 73 -12.97 -11.68 -2.78
C ASN A 73 -13.61 -10.39 -3.34
N ASP A 74 -12.83 -9.55 -4.04
CA ASP A 74 -13.27 -8.26 -4.61
C ASP A 74 -13.85 -7.25 -3.61
N LYS A 75 -13.54 -7.41 -2.32
CA LYS A 75 -13.93 -6.48 -1.26
C LYS A 75 -12.72 -6.04 -0.46
N THR A 76 -12.73 -4.78 -0.02
CA THR A 76 -11.73 -4.24 0.90
C THR A 76 -12.25 -4.35 2.34
N TYR A 77 -11.42 -4.90 3.21
CA TYR A 77 -11.66 -5.07 4.63
C TYR A 77 -10.65 -4.28 5.44
N LEU A 78 -11.03 -3.93 6.66
CA LEU A 78 -10.10 -3.54 7.70
C LEU A 78 -9.74 -4.78 8.51
N ILE A 79 -8.45 -4.97 8.77
CA ILE A 79 -7.94 -6.07 9.58
C ILE A 79 -6.96 -5.55 10.63
N LEU A 80 -6.76 -6.34 11.68
CA LEU A 80 -5.72 -6.10 12.67
C LEU A 80 -4.51 -6.97 12.37
N LYS A 81 -3.32 -6.37 12.42
CA LYS A 81 -2.03 -7.06 12.38
C LYS A 81 -1.23 -6.75 13.64
N PRO A 82 -0.49 -7.72 14.22
CA PRO A 82 0.44 -7.44 15.30
C PRO A 82 1.47 -6.39 14.88
N LYS A 83 1.81 -5.47 15.78
CA LYS A 83 2.85 -4.43 15.54
C LYS A 83 4.21 -5.03 15.19
N SER A 84 4.53 -6.22 15.71
CA SER A 84 5.75 -6.96 15.42
C SER A 84 5.86 -7.44 13.96
N GLU A 85 4.73 -7.62 13.27
CA GLU A 85 4.69 -8.05 11.86
C GLU A 85 4.81 -6.88 10.89
N VAL A 86 4.69 -5.64 11.38
CA VAL A 86 4.74 -4.42 10.58
C VAL A 86 6.13 -3.81 10.68
N LYS A 87 6.99 -4.16 9.72
CA LYS A 87 8.40 -3.74 9.68
C LYS A 87 8.60 -2.28 9.24
N ASP A 88 7.59 -1.65 8.64
CA ASP A 88 7.69 -0.26 8.17
C ASP A 88 6.32 0.44 8.19
N GLY A 89 6.29 1.74 8.51
CA GLY A 89 5.05 2.52 8.66
C GLY A 89 4.22 2.64 7.37
N SER A 90 4.83 2.32 6.21
CA SER A 90 4.17 2.30 4.91
C SER A 90 3.14 1.17 4.72
N VAL A 91 3.02 0.23 5.67
CA VAL A 91 2.12 -0.95 5.59
C VAL A 91 0.65 -0.59 5.92
N LEU A 92 0.35 0.65 6.31
CA LEU A 92 -1.02 1.10 6.60
C LEU A 92 -1.85 1.33 5.32
N GLU A 93 -1.19 1.58 4.19
CA GLU A 93 -1.81 1.80 2.89
C GLU A 93 -1.41 0.72 1.89
N LEU A 94 -2.33 0.36 0.99
CA LEU A 94 -1.99 -0.50 -0.14
C LEU A 94 -1.08 0.30 -1.08
N LYS A 95 0.11 -0.23 -1.40
CA LYS A 95 0.98 0.36 -2.40
C LYS A 95 0.39 0.09 -3.79
N GLU A 96 -0.21 1.11 -4.38
CA GLU A 96 -0.80 1.02 -5.72
C GLU A 96 0.28 1.09 -6.79
N ILE A 97 0.28 0.10 -7.67
CA ILE A 97 1.14 -0.04 -8.84
C ILE A 97 0.20 -0.05 -10.04
N GLU A 98 0.36 0.88 -10.97
CA GLU A 98 -0.32 0.80 -12.26
C GLU A 98 0.61 0.14 -13.28
N ILE A 99 0.09 -0.85 -14.00
CA ILE A 99 0.77 -1.45 -15.16
C ILE A 99 -0.20 -1.54 -16.33
N ASP A 100 0.31 -1.40 -17.55
CA ASP A 100 -0.49 -1.62 -18.75
C ASP A 100 -0.60 -3.12 -19.11
N ARG A 101 -1.44 -3.46 -20.08
CA ARG A 101 -1.63 -4.84 -20.54
C ARG A 101 -0.37 -5.47 -21.15
N ASP A 102 0.48 -4.69 -21.81
CA ASP A 102 1.72 -5.21 -22.40
C ASP A 102 2.72 -5.56 -21.30
N GLN A 103 2.77 -4.76 -20.24
CA GLN A 103 3.55 -5.01 -19.03
C GLN A 103 3.03 -6.23 -18.25
N VAL A 104 1.71 -6.46 -18.18
CA VAL A 104 1.11 -7.67 -17.60
C VAL A 104 1.63 -8.92 -18.31
N LYS A 105 1.57 -8.92 -19.65
CA LYS A 105 2.05 -10.04 -20.47
C LYS A 105 3.57 -10.21 -20.33
N LEU A 106 4.32 -9.11 -20.33
CA LEU A 106 5.76 -9.17 -20.12
C LEU A 106 6.11 -9.75 -18.75
N LEU A 107 5.36 -9.43 -17.70
CA LEU A 107 5.59 -9.96 -16.36
C LEU A 107 5.34 -11.47 -16.29
N SER A 108 4.29 -11.97 -16.95
CA SER A 108 4.05 -13.42 -17.05
C SER A 108 5.15 -14.14 -17.85
N ASP A 109 5.60 -13.56 -18.97
CA ASP A 109 6.72 -14.08 -19.78
C ASP A 109 8.02 -14.13 -18.98
N ILE A 110 8.33 -13.07 -18.21
CA ILE A 110 9.52 -13.00 -17.34
C ILE A 110 9.50 -14.11 -16.29
N VAL A 111 8.37 -14.29 -15.58
CA VAL A 111 8.24 -15.30 -14.53
C VAL A 111 8.29 -16.70 -15.13
N TYR A 112 7.60 -16.95 -16.24
CA TYR A 112 7.66 -18.23 -16.94
C TYR A 112 9.09 -18.57 -17.36
N PHE A 113 9.79 -17.61 -17.98
CA PHE A 113 11.17 -17.82 -18.41
C PHE A 113 12.11 -18.07 -17.22
N PHE A 114 11.94 -17.32 -16.13
CA PHE A 114 12.75 -17.46 -14.91
C PHE A 114 12.54 -18.80 -14.22
N GLN A 115 11.29 -19.26 -14.08
CA GLN A 115 10.96 -20.50 -13.38
C GLN A 115 11.12 -21.75 -14.24
N ARG A 116 10.83 -21.68 -15.55
CA ARG A 116 10.70 -22.87 -16.41
C ARG A 116 11.79 -23.03 -17.46
N VAL A 117 12.32 -21.93 -18.00
CA VAL A 117 13.28 -21.99 -19.11
C VAL A 117 14.72 -21.89 -18.60
N LYS A 118 15.00 -20.90 -17.75
CA LYS A 118 16.34 -20.64 -17.23
C LYS A 118 16.52 -21.01 -15.76
N ILE A 119 15.50 -21.61 -15.13
CA ILE A 119 15.44 -22.16 -13.76
C ILE A 119 16.36 -21.38 -12.81
N GLY A 120 15.90 -20.23 -12.34
CA GLY A 120 16.60 -19.44 -11.34
C GLY A 120 17.82 -18.66 -11.84
N LYS A 121 18.20 -18.77 -13.13
CA LYS A 121 19.24 -17.91 -13.71
C LYS A 121 18.64 -16.54 -14.03
N GLY A 122 19.23 -15.49 -13.48
CA GLY A 122 18.80 -14.09 -13.69
C GLY A 122 19.02 -13.63 -15.14
N PHE A 123 18.52 -12.43 -15.42
CA PHE A 123 18.59 -11.78 -16.72
C PHE A 123 19.85 -10.91 -16.80
N ASP A 124 20.66 -11.14 -17.84
CA ASP A 124 21.75 -10.24 -18.19
C ASP A 124 21.20 -9.09 -19.03
N VAL A 125 20.97 -7.95 -18.38
CA VAL A 125 20.45 -6.73 -19.02
C VAL A 125 21.56 -5.78 -19.48
N LYS A 126 22.83 -6.12 -19.23
CA LYS A 126 23.99 -5.31 -19.63
C LYS A 126 24.45 -5.69 -21.03
N ARG A 127 24.41 -6.98 -21.38
CA ARG A 127 24.61 -7.43 -22.75
C ARG A 127 23.33 -7.19 -23.54
N ASN A 128 23.40 -6.43 -24.64
CA ASN A 128 22.29 -6.22 -25.59
C ASN A 128 21.98 -7.51 -26.37
N GLY A 129 21.71 -8.62 -25.68
CA GLY A 129 21.69 -9.96 -26.28
C GLY A 129 20.33 -10.39 -26.80
N THR A 130 19.23 -10.07 -26.10
CA THR A 130 17.88 -10.56 -26.47
C THR A 130 16.82 -9.48 -26.30
N GLU A 131 15.74 -9.59 -27.08
CA GLU A 131 14.57 -8.72 -26.97
C GLU A 131 13.97 -8.76 -25.55
N LEU A 132 13.92 -9.96 -24.94
CA LEU A 132 13.47 -10.14 -23.55
C LEU A 132 14.37 -9.40 -22.56
N ALA A 133 15.70 -9.43 -22.73
CA ALA A 133 16.61 -8.69 -21.86
C ALA A 133 16.42 -7.16 -21.97
N ARG A 134 16.12 -6.65 -23.17
CA ARG A 134 15.77 -5.24 -23.38
C ARG A 134 14.45 -4.88 -22.68
N LYS A 135 13.42 -5.70 -22.87
CA LYS A 135 12.11 -5.51 -22.22
C LYS A 135 12.20 -5.58 -20.69
N VAL A 136 13.00 -6.50 -20.14
CA VAL A 136 13.30 -6.57 -18.69
C VAL A 136 13.99 -5.30 -18.20
N LYS A 137 14.94 -4.75 -18.98
CA LYS A 137 15.63 -3.50 -18.63
C LYS A 137 14.67 -2.31 -18.58
N GLU A 138 13.76 -2.21 -19.54
CA GLU A 138 12.74 -1.17 -19.61
C GLU A 138 11.73 -1.30 -18.46
N LEU A 139 11.21 -2.52 -18.23
CA LEU A 139 10.27 -2.77 -17.14
C LEU A 139 10.89 -2.51 -15.77
N LYS A 140 12.17 -2.87 -15.58
CA LYS A 140 12.91 -2.55 -14.34
C LYS A 140 13.05 -1.05 -14.11
N LYS A 141 13.20 -0.25 -15.18
CA LYS A 141 13.29 1.21 -15.07
C LYS A 141 11.94 1.81 -14.65
N ALA A 142 10.84 1.29 -15.20
CA ALA A 142 9.50 1.76 -14.87
C ALA A 142 8.99 1.25 -13.51
N HIS A 143 9.30 0.00 -13.16
CA HIS A 143 8.78 -0.71 -12.00
C HIS A 143 9.91 -1.45 -11.24
N PRO A 144 10.81 -0.72 -10.57
CA PRO A 144 12.01 -1.32 -9.96
C PRO A 144 11.71 -2.36 -8.88
N TYR A 145 10.57 -2.26 -8.18
CA TYR A 145 10.13 -3.19 -7.14
C TYR A 145 9.79 -4.60 -7.64
N PHE A 146 9.60 -4.79 -8.95
CA PHE A 146 9.48 -6.13 -9.54
C PHE A 146 10.83 -6.85 -9.70
N PHE A 147 11.95 -6.19 -9.34
CA PHE A 147 13.26 -6.74 -9.60
C PHE A 147 14.23 -6.57 -8.43
N GLU A 148 15.09 -7.56 -8.29
CA GLU A 148 16.21 -7.59 -7.37
C GLU A 148 17.53 -7.63 -8.16
N SER A 149 18.56 -6.99 -7.61
CA SER A 149 19.92 -7.07 -8.15
C SER A 149 20.76 -7.90 -7.19
N LYS A 150 21.38 -8.98 -7.70
CA LYS A 150 22.32 -9.79 -6.91
C LYS A 150 23.76 -9.40 -7.25
N SER A 151 24.70 -9.79 -6.40
CA SER A 151 26.14 -9.46 -6.50
C SER A 151 26.79 -9.91 -7.82
N ASN A 152 26.20 -10.87 -8.53
CA ASN A 152 26.68 -11.33 -9.83
C ASN A 152 26.31 -10.41 -11.02
N GLY A 153 25.68 -9.26 -10.77
CA GLY A 153 25.36 -8.28 -11.81
C GLY A 153 24.18 -8.66 -12.71
N LEU A 154 23.47 -9.76 -12.40
CA LEU A 154 22.24 -10.16 -13.08
C LEU A 154 21.01 -9.58 -12.37
N VAL A 155 19.92 -9.44 -13.14
CA VAL A 155 18.62 -8.98 -12.65
C VAL A 155 17.71 -10.17 -12.39
N TYR A 156 17.05 -10.19 -11.24
CA TYR A 156 16.15 -11.25 -10.82
C TYR A 156 14.75 -10.67 -10.64
N PRO A 157 13.67 -11.41 -10.97
CA PRO A 157 12.34 -11.04 -10.51
C PRO A 157 12.31 -11.08 -8.97
N SER A 158 11.69 -10.09 -8.34
CA SER A 158 11.42 -10.10 -6.90
C SER A 158 10.30 -11.09 -6.57
N GLU A 159 10.12 -11.38 -5.28
CA GLU A 159 8.99 -12.21 -4.81
C GLU A 159 7.64 -11.66 -5.28
N LEU A 160 7.47 -10.33 -5.22
CA LEU A 160 6.30 -9.64 -5.78
C LEU A 160 6.08 -9.93 -7.27
N ALA A 161 7.15 -9.89 -8.07
CA ALA A 161 7.04 -10.17 -9.51
C ALA A 161 6.68 -11.64 -9.77
N VAL A 162 7.28 -12.56 -9.01
CA VAL A 162 7.00 -13.98 -9.11
C VAL A 162 5.54 -14.28 -8.79
N ASP A 163 5.03 -13.74 -7.70
CA ASP A 163 3.63 -13.90 -7.29
C ASP A 163 2.66 -13.27 -8.29
N ALA A 164 3.00 -12.08 -8.81
CA ALA A 164 2.24 -11.42 -9.86
C ALA A 164 2.14 -12.28 -11.11
N GLY A 165 3.28 -12.72 -11.64
CA GLY A 165 3.32 -13.54 -12.86
C GLY A 165 2.60 -14.87 -12.68
N ASN A 166 2.74 -15.52 -11.52
CA ASN A 166 2.02 -16.76 -11.22
C ASN A 166 0.49 -16.55 -11.22
N LEU A 167 0.01 -15.47 -10.60
CA LEU A 167 -1.41 -15.13 -10.59
C LEU A 167 -1.90 -14.85 -12.02
N ILE A 168 -1.18 -14.02 -12.79
CA ILE A 168 -1.50 -13.71 -14.19
C ILE A 168 -1.61 -14.99 -15.02
N LEU A 169 -0.61 -15.87 -14.94
CA LEU A 169 -0.60 -17.16 -15.65
C LEU A 169 -1.80 -18.05 -15.25
N SER A 170 -2.23 -17.99 -13.99
CA SER A 170 -3.42 -18.74 -13.53
C SER A 170 -4.72 -18.18 -14.13
N TYR A 171 -4.83 -16.85 -14.25
CA TYR A 171 -5.98 -16.19 -14.85
C TYR A 171 -6.05 -16.43 -16.36
N GLU A 172 -4.91 -16.38 -17.06
CA GLU A 172 -4.82 -16.71 -18.49
C GLU A 172 -5.31 -18.14 -18.76
N ARG A 173 -4.89 -19.12 -17.94
CA ARG A 173 -5.38 -20.51 -18.03
C ARG A 173 -6.87 -20.65 -17.83
N THR A 174 -7.47 -19.79 -17.00
CA THR A 174 -8.91 -19.79 -16.72
C THR A 174 -9.72 -18.87 -17.64
N LYS A 175 -9.08 -18.23 -18.63
CA LYS A 175 -9.69 -17.24 -19.56
C LYS A 175 -10.43 -16.11 -18.86
N LYS A 176 -10.06 -15.78 -17.62
CA LYS A 176 -10.63 -14.66 -16.87
C LYS A 176 -9.86 -13.40 -17.16
N LEU A 177 -10.58 -12.30 -17.42
CA LEU A 177 -9.96 -10.98 -17.54
C LEU A 177 -9.43 -10.52 -16.19
N VAL A 178 -8.16 -10.17 -16.15
CA VAL A 178 -7.53 -9.56 -14.97
C VAL A 178 -7.61 -8.05 -15.17
N SER A 179 -8.32 -7.37 -14.27
CA SER A 179 -8.27 -5.91 -14.17
C SER A 179 -7.39 -5.45 -13.02
N LYS A 180 -7.18 -6.30 -12.00
CA LYS A 180 -6.51 -5.98 -10.73
C LYS A 180 -5.87 -7.23 -10.11
N LEU A 181 -4.72 -7.09 -9.45
CA LEU A 181 -4.05 -8.14 -8.67
C LEU A 181 -3.68 -7.60 -7.28
N GLN A 182 -3.80 -8.43 -6.25
CA GLN A 182 -3.30 -8.11 -4.91
C GLN A 182 -2.23 -9.11 -4.50
N ILE A 183 -1.06 -8.62 -4.11
CA ILE A 183 0.08 -9.43 -3.72
C ILE A 183 0.69 -8.81 -2.47
N GLY A 184 0.46 -9.46 -1.32
CA GLY A 184 0.87 -8.90 -0.04
C GLY A 184 0.27 -7.50 0.21
N GLU A 185 1.15 -6.50 0.33
CA GLU A 185 0.81 -5.08 0.51
C GLU A 185 0.62 -4.30 -0.80
N TYR A 186 0.88 -4.93 -1.95
CA TYR A 186 0.82 -4.29 -3.26
C TYR A 186 -0.53 -4.53 -3.92
N PHE A 187 -1.05 -3.47 -4.54
CA PHE A 187 -2.22 -3.49 -5.38
C PHE A 187 -1.81 -3.13 -6.80
N VAL A 188 -1.83 -4.09 -7.70
CA VAL A 188 -1.45 -3.90 -9.10
C VAL A 188 -2.72 -3.69 -9.92
N LYS A 189 -2.93 -2.46 -10.37
CA LYS A 189 -4.05 -2.06 -11.23
C LYS A 189 -3.61 -2.12 -12.68
N ILE A 190 -4.43 -2.78 -13.51
CA ILE A 190 -4.18 -2.89 -14.94
C ILE A 190 -4.92 -1.77 -15.65
N VAL A 191 -4.18 -0.87 -16.29
CA VAL A 191 -4.69 0.32 -17.02
C VAL A 191 -4.69 0.12 -18.53
#